data_AF-A0AAC8VGJ0-F1
#
_entry.id   AF-A0AAC8VGJ0-F1
#
_cell.length_a   1.000
_cell.length_b   1.000
_cell.length_c   1.000
_cell.angle_alpha   90.00
_cell.angle_beta   90.00
_cell.angle_gamma   90.00
#
_symmetry.space_group_name_H-M   'P 1'
#
loop_
_entity.id
_entity.type
_entity.pdbx_description
1 polymer ?
#
loop_
_entity_poly.entity_id
_entity_poly.type
_entity_poly.pdbx_seq_one_letter_code
_entity_poly.pdbx_strand_id
1 'polypeptide(L)'
;MDLTLISLFCVIDDFCQELLPQWNAILLEDTNKKRNKPSQMSTSEIMTIMIYFHKSNYRNLLIRQYSVFVMKNVRLKIEFSRD
;
A
#
# COMPACT_ATOMS: atom_id res chain seq x y z
N MET A 1 12.66 -12.61 -6.12
CA MET A 1 11.91 -12.35 -7.37
C MET A 1 10.90 -11.27 -7.05
N ASP A 2 11.13 -10.05 -7.48
CA ASP A 2 10.11 -9.01 -7.39
C ASP A 2 8.95 -9.39 -8.32
N LEU A 3 7.77 -9.60 -7.74
CA LEU A 3 6.54 -9.71 -8.51
C LEU A 3 6.27 -8.32 -9.07
N THR A 4 6.26 -8.20 -10.40
CA THR A 4 5.75 -6.99 -11.07
C THR A 4 4.32 -6.74 -10.59
N LEU A 5 3.87 -5.48 -10.59
CA LEU A 5 2.52 -5.11 -10.14
C LEU A 5 1.42 -5.99 -10.76
N ILE A 6 1.57 -6.31 -12.05
CA ILE A 6 0.66 -7.18 -12.80
C ILE A 6 0.67 -8.61 -12.24
N SER A 7 1.85 -9.18 -11.98
CA SER A 7 1.96 -10.53 -11.44
C SER A 7 1.39 -10.62 -10.01
N LEU A 8 1.60 -9.58 -9.19
CA LEU A 8 0.97 -9.47 -7.88
C LEU A 8 -0.55 -9.39 -7.99
N PHE A 9 -1.06 -8.58 -8.92
CA PHE A 9 -2.49 -8.45 -9.16
C PHE A 9 -3.13 -9.78 -9.58
N CYS A 10 -2.53 -10.52 -10.53
CA CYS A 10 -3.06 -11.82 -10.96
C CYS A 10 -3.21 -12.80 -9.79
N VAL A 11 -2.17 -12.95 -8.95
CA VAL A 11 -2.21 -13.86 -7.79
C VAL A 11 -3.29 -13.43 -6.79
N ILE A 12 -3.46 -12.13 -6.58
CA ILE A 12 -4.47 -11.61 -5.66
C ILE A 12 -5.88 -11.77 -6.24
N ASP A 13 -6.06 -11.59 -7.55
CA ASP A 13 -7.35 -11.76 -8.19
C ASP A 13 -7.83 -13.21 -8.09
N ASP A 14 -6.97 -14.18 -8.43
CA ASP A 14 -7.26 -15.61 -8.28
C ASP A 14 -7.64 -15.95 -6.83
N PHE A 15 -6.88 -15.43 -5.86
CA PHE A 15 -7.18 -15.57 -4.44
C PHE A 15 -8.53 -14.96 -4.04
N CYS A 16 -8.86 -13.76 -4.54
CA CYS A 16 -10.13 -13.11 -4.25
C CYS A 16 -11.32 -13.88 -4.84
N GLN A 17 -11.17 -14.49 -6.02
CA GLN A 17 -12.23 -15.30 -6.63
C GLN A 17 -12.59 -16.52 -5.75
N GLU A 18 -11.60 -17.14 -5.10
CA GLU A 18 -11.84 -18.28 -4.20
C GLU A 18 -12.31 -17.86 -2.81
N LEU A 19 -11.75 -16.77 -2.26
CA LEU A 19 -12.01 -16.35 -0.88
C LEU A 19 -13.34 -15.60 -0.72
N LEU A 20 -13.66 -14.66 -1.62
CA LEU A 20 -14.83 -13.77 -1.45
C LEU A 20 -16.16 -14.52 -1.31
N PRO A 21 -16.45 -15.59 -2.09
CA PRO A 21 -17.68 -16.36 -1.92
C PRO A 21 -17.79 -16.99 -0.54
N GLN A 22 -16.69 -17.58 -0.04
CA GLN A 22 -16.64 -18.21 1.28
C GLN A 22 -16.76 -17.17 2.40
N TRP A 23 -16.11 -16.03 2.25
CA TRP A 23 -16.15 -14.95 3.22
C TRP A 23 -17.56 -14.36 3.34
N ASN A 24 -18.23 -14.13 2.22
CA ASN A 24 -19.62 -13.67 2.22
C ASN A 24 -20.58 -14.68 2.86
N ALA A 25 -20.30 -15.98 2.73
CA ALA A 25 -21.11 -17.02 3.36
C ALA A 25 -20.94 -17.11 4.89
N ILE A 26 -19.77 -16.70 5.41
CA ILE A 26 -19.47 -16.68 6.85
C ILE A 26 -19.92 -15.36 7.51
N LEU A 27 -20.13 -14.30 6.73
CA LEU A 27 -20.59 -13.02 7.26
C LEU A 27 -21.95 -13.19 7.94
N LEU A 28 -22.01 -12.85 9.23
CA LEU A 28 -23.27 -12.73 9.95
C LEU A 28 -24.13 -11.66 9.27
N GLU A 29 -25.44 -11.92 9.16
CA GLU A 29 -26.39 -10.93 8.67
C GLU A 29 -26.34 -9.69 9.59
N ASP A 30 -25.85 -8.58 9.05
CA ASP A 30 -25.85 -7.31 9.78
C ASP A 30 -27.31 -6.85 9.90
N THR A 31 -27.83 -6.86 11.13
CA THR A 31 -29.22 -6.50 11.44
C THR A 31 -29.49 -5.00 11.20
N ASN A 32 -28.43 -4.21 11.05
CA ASN A 32 -28.51 -2.81 10.67
C ASN A 32 -28.44 -2.68 9.15
N LYS A 33 -29.51 -2.16 8.52
CA LYS A 33 -29.52 -1.80 7.09
C LYS A 33 -28.42 -0.77 6.80
N LYS A 34 -27.27 -1.24 6.34
CA LYS A 34 -26.20 -0.40 5.80
C LYS A 34 -26.39 -0.27 4.29
N ARG A 35 -26.04 0.91 3.77
CA ARG A 35 -26.06 1.18 2.32
C ARG A 35 -25.06 0.28 1.61
N ASN A 36 -25.54 -0.73 0.90
CA ASN A 36 -24.72 -1.58 0.05
C ASN A 36 -24.51 -0.92 -1.32
N LYS A 37 -23.64 0.10 -1.39
CA LYS A 37 -23.26 0.72 -2.66
C LYS A 37 -22.03 0.01 -3.23
N PRO A 38 -22.05 -0.45 -4.49
CA PRO A 38 -20.86 -1.00 -5.11
C PRO A 38 -19.73 0.04 -5.10
N SER A 39 -18.56 -0.41 -4.63
CA SER A 39 -17.30 0.32 -4.79
C SER A 39 -16.98 0.46 -6.28
N GLN A 40 -16.27 1.53 -6.66
CA GLN A 40 -15.71 1.64 -8.02
C GLN A 40 -14.51 0.73 -8.23
N MET A 41 -13.90 0.28 -7.12
CA MET A 41 -12.70 -0.56 -7.10
C MET A 41 -13.06 -1.93 -6.52
N SER A 42 -12.60 -2.98 -7.18
CA SER A 42 -12.73 -4.36 -6.76
C SER A 42 -11.88 -4.66 -5.52
N THR A 43 -12.23 -5.72 -4.79
CA THR A 43 -11.48 -6.13 -3.60
C THR A 43 -10.04 -6.53 -3.94
N SER A 44 -9.81 -7.15 -5.10
CA SER A 44 -8.48 -7.55 -5.58
C SER A 44 -7.59 -6.34 -5.87
N GLU A 45 -8.13 -5.29 -6.49
CA GLU A 45 -7.41 -4.03 -6.69
C GLU A 45 -7.02 -3.36 -5.36
N ILE A 46 -7.96 -3.26 -4.41
CA ILE A 46 -7.70 -2.68 -3.08
C ILE A 46 -6.60 -3.46 -2.37
N MET A 47 -6.69 -4.79 -2.35
CA MET A 47 -5.74 -5.67 -1.69
C MET A 47 -4.35 -5.57 -2.34
N THR A 48 -4.30 -5.49 -3.67
CA THR A 48 -3.07 -5.29 -4.43
C THR A 48 -2.41 -3.96 -4.07
N ILE A 49 -3.16 -2.85 -4.03
CA ILE A 49 -2.64 -1.54 -3.64
C ILE A 49 -2.06 -1.58 -2.23
N MET A 50 -2.77 -2.18 -1.26
CA MET A 50 -2.30 -2.28 0.12
C MET A 50 -0.99 -3.07 0.24
N ILE A 51 -0.92 -4.24 -0.40
CA ILE A 51 0.26 -5.10 -0.35
C ILE A 51 1.44 -4.44 -1.07
N TYR A 52 1.20 -3.86 -2.25
CA TYR A 52 2.23 -3.16 -3.01
C TYR A 52 2.76 -1.94 -2.26
N PHE A 53 1.87 -1.15 -1.65
CA PHE A 53 2.25 0.00 -0.83
C PHE A 53 3.13 -0.42 0.36
N HIS A 54 2.77 -1.52 1.02
CA HIS A 54 3.57 -2.04 2.14
C HIS A 54 4.96 -2.52 1.68
N LYS A 55 5.02 -3.25 0.56
CA LYS A 55 6.29 -3.71 -0.05
C LYS A 55 7.18 -2.58 -0.54
N SER A 56 6.58 -1.50 -1.07
CA SER A 56 7.29 -0.35 -1.62
C SER A 56 8.11 0.41 -0.56
N ASN A 57 7.92 0.14 0.73
CA ASN A 57 8.57 0.88 1.83
C ASN A 57 8.42 2.41 1.66
N TYR A 58 7.30 2.86 1.10
CA TYR A 58 7.09 4.26 0.74
C TYR A 58 7.24 5.22 1.93
N ARG A 59 6.96 4.73 3.14
CA ARG A 59 7.21 5.45 4.41
C ARG A 59 8.71 5.72 4.65
N ASN A 60 9.60 4.80 4.29
CA ASN A 60 11.05 4.99 4.37
C ASN A 60 11.57 5.94 3.30
N LEU A 61 10.87 6.11 2.18
CA LEU A 61 11.27 7.08 1.15
C LEU A 61 11.24 8.52 1.70
N LEU A 62 10.20 8.87 2.46
CA LEU A 62 10.07 10.20 3.09
C LEU A 62 11.15 10.45 4.14
N ILE A 63 11.40 9.47 5.03
CA ILE A 63 12.45 9.56 6.06
C ILE A 63 13.84 9.65 5.42
N ARG A 64 14.10 8.87 4.36
CA ARG A 64 15.37 8.90 3.63
C ARG A 64 15.57 10.22 2.89
N GLN A 65 14.54 10.75 2.23
CA GLN A 65 14.60 12.06 1.57
C GLN A 65 14.88 13.18 2.57
N TYR A 66 14.16 13.19 3.70
CA TYR A 66 14.36 14.19 4.75
C TYR A 66 15.74 14.10 5.41
N SER A 67 16.21 12.89 5.74
CA SER A 67 17.56 12.70 6.31
C SER A 67 18.67 13.11 5.35
N VAL A 68 18.54 12.79 4.05
CA VAL A 68 19.48 13.25 3.02
C VAL A 68 19.45 14.79 2.89
N PHE A 69 18.28 15.41 2.94
CA PHE A 69 18.14 16.86 2.95
C PHE A 69 18.83 17.50 4.16
N VAL A 70 18.57 16.99 5.37
CA VAL A 70 19.21 17.48 6.61
C VAL A 70 20.73 17.33 6.52
N MET A 71 21.23 16.16 6.12
CA MET A 71 22.67 15.90 5.97
C MET A 71 23.34 16.87 4.99
N LYS A 72 22.72 17.16 3.84
CA LYS A 72 23.24 18.15 2.88
C LYS A 72 23.31 19.55 3.48
N ASN A 73 22.26 19.99 4.17
CA ASN A 73 22.23 21.33 4.76
C ASN A 73 23.19 21.49 5.95
N VAL A 74 23.37 20.44 6.75
CA VAL A 74 24.37 20.42 7.84
C VAL A 74 25.79 20.48 7.25
N ARG A 75 26.07 19.71 6.19
CA ARG A 75 27.37 19.74 5.50
C ARG A 75 27.68 21.10 4.88
N LEU A 76 26.70 21.72 4.21
CA LEU A 76 26.84 23.07 3.63
C LEU A 76 27.13 24.13 4.70
N LYS A 77 26.48 24.05 5.88
CA LYS A 77 26.78 24.93 7.01
C LYS A 77 28.22 24.75 7.53
N ILE A 78 28.70 23.51 7.59
CA ILE A 78 30.05 23.20 8.07
C ILE A 78 31.12 23.67 7.07
N GLU A 79 30.86 23.60 5.76
CA GLU A 79 31.74 24.13 4.71
C GLU A 79 31.78 25.67 4.76
N PHE A 80 30.62 26.33 4.92
CA PHE A 80 30.53 27.80 5.01
C PHE A 80 31.10 28.40 6.31
N SER A 81 31.13 27.66 7.42
CA SER A 81 31.79 28.09 8.67
C SER A 81 33.29 27.81 8.71
N ARG A 82 33.85 27.20 7.65
CA ARG A 82 35.28 26.89 7.52
C ARG A 82 36.04 27.87 6.61
N ASP A 83 35.31 28.70 5.87
CA ASP A 83 35.79 29.89 5.14
C ASP A 83 35.62 31.16 6.00
#